data_AF-A0A358PD46-F1
#
_entry.id   AF-A0A358PD46-F1
#
_cell.length_a   1.000
_cell.length_b   1.000
_cell.length_c   1.000
_cell.angle_alpha   90.00
_cell.angle_beta   90.00
_cell.angle_gamma   90.00
#
_symmetry.space_group_name_H-M   'P 1'
#
loop_
_entity.id
_entity.type
_entity.pdbx_description
1 polymer ?
#
loop_
_entity_poly.entity_id
_entity_poly.type
_entity_poly.pdbx_seq_one_letter_code
_entity_poly.pdbx_strand_id
1 'polypeptide(L)' 'MRFFLTSLYDWLHTPKDALVSPKDPMEYWSILRFHQSVSGVGAYGFD' A
#
# COMPACT_ATOMS: atom_id res chain seq x y z
N MET A 1 -3.30 -5.99 1.79
CA MET A 1 -3.97 -6.11 0.47
C MET A 1 -5.05 -5.05 0.26
N ARG A 2 -6.09 -4.96 1.11
CA ARG A 2 -7.21 -4.02 0.93
C ARG A 2 -6.77 -2.57 0.67
N PHE A 3 -5.90 -2.02 1.53
CA PHE A 3 -5.42 -0.65 1.41
C PHE A 3 -4.67 -0.37 0.11
N PHE A 4 -3.84 -1.30 -0.36
CA PHE A 4 -3.13 -1.14 -1.64
C PHE A 4 -4.11 -1.05 -2.81
N LEU A 5 -5.09 -1.96 -2.85
CA LEU A 5 -6.06 -2.03 -3.95
C LEU A 5 -6.97 -0.80 -3.99
N THR A 6 -7.46 -0.36 -2.83
CA THR A 6 -8.32 0.83 -2.77
C THR A 6 -7.53 2.09 -3.11
N SER A 7 -6.32 2.27 -2.56
CA SER A 7 -5.49 3.43 -2.88
C SER A 7 -5.07 3.47 -4.35
N LEU A 8 -4.78 2.31 -4.96
CA LEU A 8 -4.48 2.23 -6.40
C LEU A 8 -5.70 2.56 -7.26
N TYR A 9 -6.86 2.04 -6.89
CA TYR A 9 -8.11 2.31 -7.59
C TYR A 9 -8.48 3.80 -7.53
N ASP A 10 -8.39 4.40 -6.34
CA ASP A 10 -8.66 5.82 -6.14
C ASP A 10 -7.67 6.66 -6.94
N TRP A 11 -6.37 6.31 -6.94
CA TRP A 11 -5.35 6.99 -7.74
C TRP A 11 -5.63 6.93 -9.25
N LEU A 12 -6.08 5.77 -9.76
CA LEU A 12 -6.41 5.62 -11.19
C LEU A 12 -7.71 6.35 -11.59
N HIS A 13 -8.68 6.46 -10.68
CA HIS A 13 -9.98 7.07 -10.94
C HIS A 13 -10.12 8.50 -10.39
N THR A 14 -9.03 9.11 -9.91
CA THR A 14 -9.07 10.47 -9.36
C THR A 14 -9.48 11.45 -10.47
N PRO A 15 -10.63 12.15 -10.35
CA PRO A 15 -11.02 13.17 -11.32
C PRO A 15 -10.04 14.35 -11.26
N LYS A 16 -9.78 14.98 -12.40
CA LYS A 16 -8.79 16.08 -12.54
C LYS A 16 -9.11 17.31 -11.68
N ASP A 17 -10.35 17.44 -11.22
CA ASP A 17 -10.84 18.55 -10.39
C ASP A 17 -10.71 18.26 -8.87
N ALA A 18 -10.04 17.16 -8.49
CA ALA A 18 -9.82 16.84 -7.09
C ALA A 18 -8.85 17.85 -6.44
N LEU A 19 -9.30 18.53 -5.39
CA LEU A 19 -8.51 19.46 -4.56
C LEU A 19 -7.47 18.75 -3.67
N VAL A 20 -7.38 17.42 -3.73
CA VAL A 20 -6.53 16.60 -2.88
C VAL A 20 -5.47 15.94 -3.75
N SER A 21 -4.20 16.13 -3.39
CA SER A 21 -3.11 15.38 -4.00
C SER A 21 -3.18 13.92 -3.53
N PRO A 22 -3.43 12.95 -4.43
CA PRO A 22 -3.52 11.57 -4.04
C PRO A 22 -2.13 11.06 -3.60
N LYS A 23 -2.11 10.31 -2.50
CA LYS A 23 -0.88 9.76 -1.91
C LYS A 23 -0.37 8.59 -2.77
N ASP A 24 0.95 8.48 -2.93
CA ASP A 24 1.56 7.44 -3.76
C ASP A 24 1.22 6.03 -3.26
N PRO A 25 0.47 5.21 -4.02
CA PRO A 25 0.09 3.86 -3.62
C PRO A 25 1.29 2.89 -3.56
N MET A 26 2.45 3.25 -4.12
CA MET A 26 3.65 2.41 -4.11
C MET A 26 4.26 2.23 -2.71
N GLU A 27 3.95 3.12 -1.76
CA GLU A 27 4.30 2.94 -0.35
C GLU A 27 3.70 1.62 0.20
N TYR A 28 2.44 1.34 -0.13
CA TYR A 28 1.77 0.11 0.27
C TYR A 28 2.31 -1.12 -0.45
N TRP A 29 2.80 -0.97 -1.69
CA TRP A 29 3.45 -2.06 -2.42
C TRP A 29 4.74 -2.52 -1.71
N SER A 30 5.53 -1.59 -1.20
CA SER A 30 6.76 -1.90 -0.45
C SER A 30 6.45 -2.71 0.81
N ILE A 31 5.43 -2.29 1.57
CA ILE A 31 4.94 -3.01 2.76
C ILE A 31 4.45 -4.41 2.39
N LEU A 32 3.74 -4.54 1.26
CA LEU A 32 3.24 -5.83 0.77
C LEU A 32 4.38 -6.80 0.45
N ARG A 33 5.41 -6.31 -0.24
CA ARG A 33 6.60 -7.09 -0.59
C ARG A 33 7.35 -7.55 0.65
N PHE A 34 7.46 -6.70 1.67
CA PHE A 34 8.03 -7.09 2.96
C PHE A 34 7.25 -8.27 3.55
N HIS A 35 5.93 -8.15 3.67
CA HIS A 35 5.08 -9.23 4.17
C HIS A 35 5.16 -10.53 3.35
N GLN A 36 5.38 -10.47 2.04
CA GLN A 36 5.60 -11.65 1.20
C GLN A 36 7.00 -12.26 1.36
N SER A 37 8.00 -11.45 1.70
CA SER A 37 9.39 -11.90 1.89
C SER A 37 9.66 -12.56 3.24
N VAL A 38 8.84 -12.26 4.25
CA VAL A 38 9.00 -12.81 5.60
C VAL A 38 8.38 -14.20 5.69
N SER A 39 9.11 -15.14 6.28
CA SER A 39 8.68 -16.53 6.44
C SER A 39 8.03 -16.82 7.80
N GLY A 40 7.97 -15.84 8.71
CA GLY A 40 7.44 -16.05 10.05
C GLY A 40 7.37 -14.77 10.90
N VAL A 41 6.76 -14.91 12.07
CA VAL A 41 6.48 -13.81 13.01
C VAL A 41 7.74 -13.16 13.60
N GLY A 42 8.86 -13.87 13.66
CA GLY A 42 10.14 -13.33 14.15
C GLY A 42 10.68 -12.17 13.30
N ALA A 43 10.30 -12.08 12.03
CA ALA A 43 10.66 -10.94 11.17
C ALA A 43 9.96 -9.62 11.57
N TYR A 44 8.93 -9.70 12.42
CA TYR A 44 8.26 -8.55 13.01
C TYR A 44 8.83 -8.19 14.38
N GLY A 45 9.87 -8.89 14.85
CA GLY A 45 10.48 -8.67 16.16
C GLY A 45 9.74 -9.33 17.32
N PHE A 46 8.87 -10.32 17.05
CA PHE A 46 8.32 -11.19 18.09
C PHE A 46 9.30 -12.34 18.34
N ASP A 47 10.07 -12.24 19.42
CA ASP A 47 10.71 -13.37 20.12
C ASP A 47 9.78 -13.90 21.22
#